data_AF-K8GHQ7-F1
#
_entry.id   AF-K8GHQ7-F1
#
_cell.length_a   1.000
_cell.length_b   1.000
_cell.length_c   1.000
_cell.angle_alpha   90.00
_cell.angle_beta   90.00
_cell.angle_gamma   90.00
#
_symmetry.space_group_name_H-M   'P 1'
#
loop_
_entity.id
_entity.type
_entity.pdbx_description
1 polymer ?
#
loop_
_entity_poly.entity_id
_entity_poly.type
_entity_poly.pdbx_seq_one_letter_code
_entity_poly.pdbx_strand_id
1 'polypeptide(L)'
;MVESISPTTSPEAANQHNLRRLLNAIRSSLGTLNLLIAVCDNPVYRDEIIRSYEAELQAQGVRCHRVQLDPSWPSLKNALIRVQAESAGADAAHVVTVLGASELLGVRLSAEKSAQETFFFSVQWTREGLRQFQFPVVLWVTQAIATGLAQRAPDFWSWRGGTFEFTRPIAANFQGGGAEWLSEPKLAEVTPLADPQELQQQIAALEADDPTSPLLASLYSSLGQTYYDRLEQGKAEDYHREQQLAIAALQQAIARSTDDPLQLARNFNTLGLVYASQGRYAEAEPLYTQALEIRRSQLGPDHPTTASCLNNLAGLYASQGQYAEAEPLLTQALEIRRSQLGPDHPSSATSLHHLAGLYYAQGRYAEAEPLYTQALEIMLNCWASITADADSRTKLGGSLAAGDRSGAHRQTV
;
A
#
# COMPACT_ATOMS: atom_id res chain seq x y z
N MET A 1 40.20 -6.40 -15.53
CA MET A 1 39.36 -7.26 -16.39
C MET A 1 37.96 -7.23 -15.81
N VAL A 2 37.03 -6.64 -16.54
CA VAL A 2 35.63 -6.52 -16.16
C VAL A 2 34.95 -7.80 -16.65
N GLU A 3 34.60 -8.71 -15.75
CA GLU A 3 33.75 -9.84 -16.13
C GLU A 3 32.34 -9.31 -16.38
N SER A 4 31.98 -9.31 -17.67
CA SER A 4 30.62 -9.07 -18.15
C SER A 4 29.71 -10.18 -17.61
N ILE A 5 28.71 -9.79 -16.82
CA ILE A 5 27.68 -10.69 -16.32
C ILE A 5 26.81 -11.12 -17.51
N SER A 6 26.77 -12.43 -17.79
CA SER A 6 25.94 -13.06 -18.81
C SER A 6 24.43 -12.87 -18.52
N PRO A 7 23.54 -12.82 -19.53
CA PRO A 7 22.15 -12.35 -19.36
C PRO A 7 21.15 -13.39 -18.81
N THR A 8 21.59 -14.42 -18.09
CA THR A 8 20.73 -15.58 -17.74
C THR A 8 20.91 -16.07 -16.30
N THR A 9 20.93 -15.17 -15.31
CA THR A 9 20.84 -15.56 -13.90
C THR A 9 19.47 -15.18 -13.34
N SER A 10 18.73 -16.17 -12.82
CA SER A 10 17.50 -15.94 -12.05
C SER A 10 17.75 -14.89 -10.95
N PRO A 11 16.81 -13.97 -10.67
CA PRO A 11 16.92 -13.01 -9.58
C PRO A 11 17.30 -13.63 -8.22
N GLU A 12 16.90 -14.88 -7.97
CA GLU A 12 17.30 -15.64 -6.78
C GLU A 12 18.82 -15.89 -6.75
N ALA A 13 19.39 -16.33 -7.86
CA ALA A 13 20.82 -16.60 -7.98
C ALA A 13 21.63 -15.30 -7.84
N ALA A 14 21.13 -14.19 -8.39
CA ALA A 14 21.74 -12.86 -8.24
C ALA A 14 21.72 -12.40 -6.77
N ASN A 15 20.60 -12.54 -6.07
CA ASN A 15 20.51 -12.18 -4.66
C ASN A 15 21.38 -13.06 -3.76
N GLN A 16 21.40 -14.37 -4.00
CA GLN A 16 22.28 -15.29 -3.26
C GLN A 16 23.76 -14.93 -3.49
N HIS A 17 24.12 -14.55 -4.72
CA HIS A 17 25.46 -14.06 -5.03
C HIS A 17 25.78 -12.77 -4.28
N ASN A 18 24.87 -11.78 -4.29
CA ASN A 18 25.04 -10.52 -3.58
C ASN A 18 25.10 -10.70 -2.06
N LEU A 19 24.31 -11.62 -1.50
CA LEU A 19 24.34 -11.98 -0.08
C LEU A 19 25.71 -12.53 0.33
N ARG A 20 26.26 -13.46 -0.47
CA ARG A 20 27.60 -14.00 -0.24
C ARG A 20 28.68 -12.92 -0.31
N ARG A 21 28.57 -12.00 -1.28
CA ARG A 21 29.51 -10.87 -1.39
C ARG A 21 29.40 -9.93 -0.19
N LEU A 22 28.19 -9.62 0.27
CA LEU A 22 27.96 -8.80 1.46
C LEU A 22 28.58 -9.45 2.70
N LEU A 23 28.30 -10.73 2.93
CA LEU A 23 28.87 -11.51 4.05
C LEU A 23 30.41 -11.50 4.04
N ASN A 24 31.02 -11.72 2.87
CA ASN A 24 32.47 -11.69 2.74
C ASN A 24 33.05 -10.30 3.02
N ALA A 25 32.39 -9.23 2.55
CA ALA A 25 32.79 -7.86 2.83
C ALA A 25 32.73 -7.55 4.34
N ILE A 26 31.64 -7.95 5.02
CA ILE A 26 31.52 -7.81 6.48
C ILE A 26 32.66 -8.54 7.18
N ARG A 27 32.87 -9.82 6.87
CA ARG A 27 33.92 -10.64 7.49
C ARG A 27 35.32 -10.05 7.30
N SER A 28 35.62 -9.57 6.10
CA SER A 28 36.93 -8.97 5.79
C SER A 28 37.21 -7.66 6.53
N SER A 29 36.18 -7.04 7.11
CA SER A 29 36.27 -5.73 7.76
C SER A 29 35.96 -5.76 9.26
N LEU A 30 35.81 -6.95 9.87
CA LEU A 30 35.63 -7.07 11.32
C LEU A 30 36.77 -6.38 12.08
N GLY A 31 36.41 -5.57 13.08
CA GLY A 31 37.36 -4.77 13.87
C GLY A 31 37.86 -3.49 13.19
N THR A 32 37.37 -3.17 11.99
CA THR A 32 37.71 -1.93 11.27
C THR A 32 36.45 -1.22 10.79
N LEU A 33 36.53 0.10 10.60
CA LEU A 33 35.43 0.85 10.02
C LEU A 33 35.30 0.55 8.54
N ASN A 34 34.18 -0.04 8.16
CA ASN A 34 33.81 -0.22 6.76
C ASN A 34 32.32 0.01 6.55
N LEU A 35 31.97 0.92 5.64
CA LEU A 35 30.58 1.27 5.36
C LEU A 35 30.09 0.50 4.13
N LEU A 36 29.13 -0.40 4.33
CA LEU A 36 28.53 -1.21 3.27
C LEU A 36 27.10 -0.70 3.03
N ILE A 37 26.73 -0.48 1.77
CA ILE A 37 25.38 -0.07 1.40
C ILE A 37 24.64 -1.29 0.87
N ALA A 38 23.56 -1.67 1.55
CA ALA A 38 22.65 -2.71 1.08
C ALA A 38 21.36 -2.05 0.60
N VAL A 39 20.95 -2.34 -0.64
CA VAL A 39 19.80 -1.71 -1.27
C VAL A 39 18.69 -2.73 -1.43
N CYS A 40 17.51 -2.44 -0.88
CA CYS A 40 16.31 -3.24 -1.05
C CYS A 40 15.07 -2.38 -0.79
N ASP A 41 14.16 -2.36 -1.77
CA ASP A 41 12.91 -1.59 -1.65
C ASP A 41 11.84 -2.31 -0.83
N ASN A 42 11.90 -3.64 -0.74
CA ASN A 42 10.91 -4.42 -0.01
C ASN A 42 11.37 -4.65 1.46
N PRO A 43 10.65 -4.12 2.47
CA PRO A 43 11.06 -4.20 3.86
C PRO A 43 11.00 -5.63 4.42
N VAL A 44 10.02 -6.45 4.00
CA VAL A 44 9.89 -7.84 4.44
C VAL A 44 11.07 -8.67 3.94
N TYR A 45 11.39 -8.56 2.64
CA TYR A 45 12.50 -9.27 2.04
C TYR A 45 13.85 -8.81 2.57
N ARG A 46 14.01 -7.50 2.80
CA ARG A 46 15.16 -6.94 3.51
C ARG A 46 15.34 -7.63 4.87
N ASP A 47 14.30 -7.72 5.67
CA ASP A 47 14.39 -8.28 7.03
C ASP A 47 14.68 -9.78 7.02
N GLU A 48 14.26 -10.52 5.98
CA GLU A 48 14.70 -11.90 5.72
C GLU A 48 16.19 -11.99 5.43
N ILE A 49 16.71 -11.13 4.54
CA ILE A 49 18.15 -11.10 4.21
C ILE A 49 18.97 -10.76 5.46
N ILE A 50 18.51 -9.78 6.24
CA ILE A 50 19.16 -9.39 7.50
C ILE A 50 19.23 -10.56 8.46
N ARG A 51 18.09 -11.24 8.70
CA ARG A 51 18.07 -12.43 9.56
C ARG A 51 19.03 -13.51 9.06
N SER A 52 19.11 -13.70 7.73
CA SER A 52 19.99 -14.72 7.14
C SER A 52 21.47 -14.44 7.40
N TYR A 53 21.97 -13.23 7.10
CA TYR A 53 23.41 -12.95 7.32
C TYR A 53 23.75 -12.81 8.81
N GLU A 54 22.85 -12.27 9.63
CA GLU A 54 23.09 -12.13 11.07
C GLU A 54 23.20 -13.50 11.75
N ALA A 55 22.36 -14.46 11.38
CA ALA A 55 22.46 -15.83 11.89
C ALA A 55 23.81 -16.47 11.53
N GLU A 56 24.29 -16.28 10.30
CA GLU A 56 25.60 -16.78 9.87
C GLU A 56 26.77 -16.13 10.63
N LEU A 57 26.70 -14.83 10.90
CA LEU A 57 27.73 -14.10 11.64
C LEU A 57 27.73 -14.46 13.13
N GLN A 58 26.55 -14.60 13.74
CA GLN A 58 26.39 -15.02 15.13
C GLN A 58 26.92 -16.43 15.37
N ALA A 59 26.70 -17.35 14.43
CA ALA A 59 27.28 -18.71 14.48
C ALA A 59 28.82 -18.71 14.51
N GLN A 60 29.45 -17.62 14.08
CA GLN A 60 30.90 -17.42 14.06
C GLN A 60 31.39 -16.57 15.25
N GLY A 61 30.53 -16.27 16.22
CA GLY A 61 30.87 -15.48 17.41
C GLY A 61 30.88 -13.96 17.18
N VAL A 62 30.37 -13.47 16.04
CA VAL A 62 30.23 -12.03 15.77
C VAL A 62 28.94 -11.51 16.41
N ARG A 63 29.04 -10.42 17.19
CA ARG A 63 27.88 -9.73 17.76
C ARG A 63 27.25 -8.80 16.73
N CYS A 64 25.98 -9.03 16.41
CA CYS A 64 25.21 -8.22 15.48
C CYS A 64 24.31 -7.25 16.24
N HIS A 65 24.37 -5.96 15.90
CA HIS A 65 23.57 -4.90 16.48
C HIS A 65 22.65 -4.29 15.42
N ARG A 66 21.36 -4.08 15.74
CA ARG A 66 20.42 -3.37 14.87
C ARG A 66 20.09 -1.99 15.44
N VAL A 67 20.12 -0.96 14.60
CA VAL A 67 19.82 0.41 15.00
C VAL A 67 18.85 1.06 14.03
N GLN A 68 17.80 1.68 14.55
CA GLN A 68 16.87 2.51 13.78
C GLN A 68 17.35 3.97 13.79
N LEU A 69 17.31 4.63 12.63
CA LEU A 69 17.47 6.08 12.55
C LEU A 69 16.29 6.78 13.22
N ASP A 70 16.57 7.85 13.97
CA ASP A 70 15.53 8.69 14.56
C ASP A 70 14.73 9.40 13.46
N PRO A 71 13.39 9.25 13.38
CA PRO A 71 12.57 9.90 12.36
C PRO A 71 12.58 11.42 12.43
N SER A 72 12.75 11.99 13.63
CA SER A 72 12.75 13.44 13.87
C SER A 72 14.10 14.05 13.57
N TRP A 73 15.19 13.31 13.81
CA TRP A 73 16.56 13.75 13.53
C TRP A 73 17.46 12.62 13.03
N PRO A 74 17.33 12.23 11.75
CA PRO A 74 18.01 11.05 11.21
C PRO A 74 19.51 11.29 11.02
N SER A 75 20.31 10.86 12.01
CA SER A 75 21.76 10.98 12.05
C SER A 75 22.43 9.63 12.26
N LEU A 76 23.23 9.21 11.27
CA LEU A 76 23.99 7.96 11.33
C LEU A 76 24.97 7.94 12.50
N LYS A 77 25.64 9.07 12.78
CA LYS A 77 26.57 9.18 13.92
C LYS A 77 25.85 8.93 15.24
N ASN A 78 24.69 9.58 15.43
CA ASN A 78 23.95 9.49 16.70
C ASN A 78 23.40 8.08 16.92
N ALA A 79 22.97 7.41 15.85
CA ALA A 79 22.57 6.01 15.87
C ALA A 79 23.72 5.11 16.38
N LEU A 80 24.93 5.31 15.86
CA LEU A 80 26.08 4.46 16.18
C LEU A 80 26.69 4.72 17.56
N ILE A 81 26.60 5.95 18.09
CA ILE A 81 27.08 6.28 19.45
C ILE A 81 26.40 5.39 20.50
N ARG A 82 25.11 5.11 20.34
CA ARG A 82 24.34 4.28 21.30
C ARG A 82 24.89 2.85 21.36
N VAL A 83 25.20 2.26 20.21
CA VAL A 83 25.75 0.90 20.12
C VAL A 83 27.18 0.82 20.65
N GLN A 84 28.00 1.86 20.43
CA GLN A 84 29.36 1.89 20.95
C GLN A 84 29.39 1.85 22.48
N ALA A 85 28.44 2.52 23.15
CA ALA A 85 28.32 2.48 24.60
C ALA A 85 27.95 1.07 25.12
N GLU A 86 27.08 0.35 24.41
CA GLU A 86 26.65 -1.02 24.74
C GLU A 86 27.72 -2.08 24.41
N SER A 87 28.64 -1.76 23.50
CA SER A 87 29.72 -2.65 23.05
C SER A 87 31.02 -2.45 23.84
N ALA A 88 31.07 -1.46 24.74
CA ALA A 88 32.27 -1.16 25.52
C ALA A 88 32.60 -2.30 26.50
N GLY A 89 33.69 -3.03 26.22
CA GLY A 89 34.23 -4.06 27.11
C GLY A 89 34.04 -5.52 26.65
N ALA A 90 33.53 -5.77 25.44
CA ALA A 90 33.42 -7.12 24.88
C ALA A 90 34.54 -7.38 23.85
N ASP A 91 35.27 -8.50 24.02
CA ASP A 91 36.36 -8.95 23.11
C ASP A 91 35.82 -9.58 21.80
N ALA A 92 34.51 -9.47 21.56
CA ALA A 92 33.84 -10.07 20.42
C ALA A 92 33.86 -9.13 19.21
N ALA A 93 33.99 -9.66 17.99
CA ALA A 93 33.86 -8.85 16.79
C ALA A 93 32.41 -8.34 16.66
N HIS A 94 32.24 -7.09 16.22
CA HIS A 94 30.93 -6.43 16.13
C HIS A 94 30.57 -6.07 14.69
N VAL A 95 29.29 -6.11 14.35
CA VAL A 95 28.72 -5.53 13.13
C VAL A 95 27.46 -4.75 13.48
N VAL A 96 27.24 -3.61 12.81
CA VAL A 96 26.05 -2.78 13.03
C VAL A 96 25.21 -2.69 11.76
N THR A 97 23.97 -3.13 11.85
CA THR A 97 22.92 -2.99 10.83
C THR A 97 22.11 -1.72 11.11
N VAL A 98 22.10 -0.77 10.18
CA VAL A 98 21.35 0.49 10.30
C VAL A 98 20.10 0.46 9.43
N LEU A 99 18.96 0.79 10.04
CA LEU A 99 17.61 0.75 9.49
C LEU A 99 16.92 2.12 9.61
N GLY A 100 15.73 2.25 9.01
CA GLY A 100 14.90 3.46 9.09
C GLY A 100 15.19 4.52 8.02
N ALA A 101 16.27 4.40 7.25
CA ALA A 101 16.53 5.31 6.12
C ALA A 101 15.43 5.21 5.04
N SER A 102 14.78 4.05 4.92
CA SER A 102 13.65 3.81 4.02
C SER A 102 12.35 4.50 4.44
N GLU A 103 12.22 4.87 5.72
CA GLU A 103 11.00 5.46 6.30
C GLU A 103 11.04 7.00 6.30
N LEU A 104 12.15 7.59 5.82
CA LEU A 104 12.35 9.03 5.79
C LEU A 104 11.54 9.67 4.67
N LEU A 105 10.44 10.33 5.04
CA LEU A 105 9.62 11.08 4.10
C LEU A 105 10.37 12.30 3.55
N GLY A 106 10.30 12.47 2.23
CA GLY A 106 10.83 13.64 1.50
C GLY A 106 9.86 14.83 1.44
N VAL A 107 8.67 14.69 2.05
CA VAL A 107 7.62 15.71 1.99
C VAL A 107 7.98 16.89 2.89
N ARG A 108 7.89 18.10 2.34
CA ARG A 108 8.02 19.36 3.09
C ARG A 108 6.62 19.83 3.49
N LEU A 109 6.29 19.71 4.78
CA LEU A 109 5.02 20.20 5.33
C LEU A 109 5.12 21.65 5.86
N SER A 110 6.33 22.22 5.95
CA SER A 110 6.62 23.58 6.42
C SER A 110 7.88 24.13 5.74
N ALA A 111 8.35 25.32 6.17
CA ALA A 111 9.64 25.88 5.74
C ALA A 111 10.87 25.11 6.28
N GLU A 112 10.67 24.09 7.11
CA GLU A 112 11.73 23.23 7.63
C GLU A 112 12.13 22.16 6.62
N LYS A 113 13.39 21.68 6.72
CA LYS A 113 13.90 20.60 5.86
C LYS A 113 13.14 19.31 6.15
N SER A 114 12.83 18.54 5.11
CA SER A 114 12.25 17.20 5.29
C SER A 114 13.20 16.27 6.06
N ALA A 115 12.66 15.20 6.65
CA ALA A 115 13.48 14.19 7.35
C ALA A 115 14.53 13.59 6.40
N GLN A 116 14.16 13.35 5.14
CA GLN A 116 15.07 12.85 4.11
C GLN A 116 16.19 13.86 3.78
N GLU A 117 15.88 15.15 3.68
CA GLU A 117 16.89 16.20 3.46
C GLU A 117 17.81 16.40 4.66
N THR A 118 17.27 16.29 5.86
CA THR A 118 18.03 16.32 7.11
C THR A 118 18.99 15.14 7.19
N PHE A 119 18.56 13.96 6.74
CA PHE A 119 19.43 12.78 6.62
C PHE A 119 20.55 12.99 5.61
N PHE A 120 20.26 13.44 4.38
CA PHE A 120 21.30 13.71 3.38
C PHE A 120 22.31 14.74 3.88
N PHE A 121 21.83 15.79 4.54
CA PHE A 121 22.70 16.77 5.17
C PHE A 121 23.53 16.14 6.29
N SER A 122 22.95 15.31 7.15
CA SER A 122 23.68 14.69 8.26
C SER A 122 24.79 13.78 7.74
N VAL A 123 24.53 12.93 6.75
CA VAL A 123 25.54 12.00 6.21
C VAL A 123 26.70 12.70 5.50
N GLN A 124 26.44 13.82 4.83
CA GLN A 124 27.48 14.61 4.16
C GLN A 124 28.60 15.06 5.13
N TRP A 125 28.24 15.40 6.37
CA TRP A 125 29.17 15.88 7.40
C TRP A 125 29.61 14.81 8.40
N THR A 126 29.08 13.59 8.30
CA THR A 126 29.29 12.53 9.30
C THR A 126 30.57 11.72 9.08
N ARG A 127 31.18 11.77 7.88
CA ARG A 127 32.37 10.94 7.53
C ARG A 127 33.49 10.97 8.57
N GLU A 128 33.93 12.16 8.98
CA GLU A 128 35.00 12.29 9.98
C GLU A 128 34.54 11.79 11.36
N GLY A 129 33.26 12.04 11.68
CA GLY A 129 32.65 11.61 12.94
C GLY A 129 32.48 10.10 13.07
N LEU A 130 32.57 9.32 11.99
CA LEU A 130 32.48 7.86 12.03
C LEU A 130 33.81 7.16 12.28
N ARG A 131 34.95 7.83 12.06
CA ARG A 131 36.30 7.22 12.17
C ARG A 131 36.62 6.65 13.55
N GLN A 132 35.93 7.13 14.58
CA GLN A 132 36.06 6.65 15.95
C GLN A 132 35.49 5.24 16.17
N PHE A 133 34.64 4.74 15.26
CA PHE A 133 34.04 3.41 15.35
C PHE A 133 34.96 2.38 14.69
N GLN A 134 35.10 1.20 15.32
CA GLN A 134 35.97 0.11 14.83
C GLN A 134 35.17 -1.14 14.49
N PHE A 135 34.13 -0.96 13.67
CA PHE A 135 33.28 -2.06 13.23
C PHE A 135 32.66 -1.77 11.84
N PRO A 136 32.33 -2.82 11.07
CA PRO A 136 31.56 -2.68 9.85
C PRO A 136 30.14 -2.19 10.13
N VAL A 137 29.65 -1.31 9.26
CA VAL A 137 28.31 -0.74 9.28
C VAL A 137 27.61 -1.10 7.98
N VAL A 138 26.49 -1.81 8.07
CA VAL A 138 25.61 -2.13 6.95
C VAL A 138 24.44 -1.17 6.96
N LEU A 139 24.44 -0.19 6.06
CA LEU A 139 23.37 0.78 5.91
C LEU A 139 22.36 0.26 4.88
N TRP A 140 21.15 -0.05 5.36
CA TRP A 140 20.05 -0.47 4.50
C TRP A 140 19.24 0.72 4.00
N VAL A 141 19.05 0.77 2.68
CA VAL A 141 18.36 1.87 1.99
C VAL A 141 17.48 1.33 0.86
N THR A 142 16.53 2.14 0.41
CA THR A 142 15.81 1.92 -0.85
C THR A 142 16.65 2.39 -2.03
N GLN A 143 16.29 1.98 -3.25
CA GLN A 143 16.91 2.45 -4.49
C GLN A 143 16.80 3.97 -4.63
N ALA A 144 15.68 4.55 -4.18
CA ALA A 144 15.47 6.00 -4.14
C ALA A 144 16.49 6.70 -3.23
N ILE A 145 16.70 6.20 -2.01
CA ILE A 145 17.67 6.77 -1.06
C ILE A 145 19.11 6.55 -1.56
N ALA A 146 19.42 5.39 -2.14
CA ALA A 146 20.73 5.10 -2.72
C ALA A 146 21.07 6.09 -3.85
N THR A 147 20.12 6.33 -4.77
CA THR A 147 20.25 7.32 -5.84
C THR A 147 20.44 8.73 -5.27
N GLY A 148 19.65 9.08 -4.23
CA GLY A 148 19.77 10.35 -3.53
C GLY A 148 21.13 10.54 -2.85
N LEU A 149 21.71 9.49 -2.26
CA LEU A 149 23.06 9.53 -1.67
C LEU A 149 24.11 9.83 -2.74
N ALA A 150 24.03 9.17 -3.90
CA ALA A 150 24.95 9.40 -5.01
C ALA A 150 24.92 10.84 -5.53
N GLN A 151 23.72 11.44 -5.59
CA GLN A 151 23.52 12.78 -6.12
C GLN A 151 23.79 13.90 -5.10
N ARG A 152 23.29 13.74 -3.86
CA ARG A 152 23.25 14.79 -2.85
C ARG A 152 24.36 14.69 -1.81
N ALA A 153 24.98 13.51 -1.66
CA ALA A 153 26.11 13.28 -0.76
C ALA A 153 27.23 12.48 -1.48
N PRO A 154 27.75 12.97 -2.62
CA PRO A 154 28.69 12.22 -3.47
C PRO A 154 29.99 11.84 -2.74
N ASP A 155 30.47 12.70 -1.84
CA ASP A 155 31.67 12.43 -1.03
C ASP A 155 31.46 11.23 -0.09
N PHE A 156 30.29 11.16 0.56
CA PHE A 156 29.93 10.03 1.41
C PHE A 156 29.73 8.77 0.56
N TRP A 157 29.02 8.90 -0.56
CA TRP A 157 28.79 7.80 -1.50
C TRP A 157 30.10 7.16 -1.97
N SER A 158 31.11 7.97 -2.30
CA SER A 158 32.42 7.50 -2.77
C SER A 158 33.20 6.66 -1.74
N TRP A 159 32.89 6.80 -0.45
CA TRP A 159 33.63 6.17 0.66
C TRP A 159 33.09 4.79 1.06
N ARG A 160 31.97 4.35 0.48
CA ARG A 160 31.42 3.01 0.77
C ARG A 160 32.40 1.90 0.33
N GLY A 161 32.53 0.86 1.16
CA GLY A 161 33.28 -0.36 0.84
C GLY A 161 32.55 -1.31 -0.11
N GLY A 162 31.31 -1.02 -0.48
CA GLY A 162 30.53 -1.76 -1.48
C GLY A 162 29.06 -1.36 -1.51
N THR A 163 28.42 -1.64 -2.65
CA THR A 163 26.96 -1.61 -2.81
C THR A 163 26.48 -3.00 -3.18
N PHE A 164 25.44 -3.47 -2.48
CA PHE A 164 24.85 -4.78 -2.65
C PHE A 164 23.36 -4.60 -2.90
N GLU A 165 22.94 -4.89 -4.12
CA GLU A 165 21.56 -4.69 -4.56
C GLU A 165 20.78 -5.99 -4.41
N PHE A 166 19.66 -5.91 -3.71
CA PHE A 166 18.77 -7.03 -3.48
C PHE A 166 17.42 -6.68 -4.07
N THR A 167 17.05 -7.40 -5.12
CA THR A 167 15.75 -7.27 -5.77
C THR A 167 14.99 -8.52 -5.47
N ARG A 168 13.85 -8.43 -4.76
CA ARG A 168 13.04 -9.60 -4.46
C ARG A 168 12.89 -10.47 -5.73
N PRO A 169 13.23 -11.77 -5.67
CA PRO A 169 12.94 -12.64 -6.79
C PRO A 169 11.45 -12.60 -7.04
N ILE A 170 11.04 -12.57 -8.30
CA ILE A 170 9.61 -12.56 -8.67
C ILE A 170 9.03 -13.96 -8.39
N ALA A 171 9.00 -14.34 -7.11
CA ALA A 171 7.97 -15.18 -6.55
C ALA A 171 6.89 -14.20 -6.11
N ALA A 172 5.86 -14.10 -6.95
CA ALA A 172 4.60 -13.43 -6.67
C ALA A 172 4.16 -13.79 -5.25
N ASN A 173 4.29 -12.84 -4.34
CA ASN A 173 3.69 -12.86 -3.01
C ASN A 173 3.91 -11.48 -2.39
N PHE A 174 3.26 -10.49 -2.97
CA PHE A 174 3.11 -9.16 -2.39
C PHE A 174 2.40 -9.31 -1.03
N GLN A 175 3.14 -9.68 0.01
CA GLN A 175 2.70 -9.60 1.39
C GLN A 175 3.18 -8.26 1.94
N GLY A 176 2.25 -7.32 1.94
CA GLY A 176 2.44 -5.94 2.38
C GLY A 176 1.43 -5.03 1.68
N GLY A 177 0.16 -5.12 2.09
CA GLY A 177 -0.96 -4.37 1.52
C GLY A 177 -1.95 -5.27 0.75
N GLY A 178 -2.51 -6.28 1.42
CA GLY A 178 -3.65 -7.01 0.88
C GLY A 178 -4.86 -6.10 0.77
N ALA A 179 -5.54 -6.12 -0.37
CA ALA A 179 -6.82 -5.47 -0.68
C ALA A 179 -6.92 -3.93 -0.60
N GLU A 180 -6.13 -3.20 0.18
CA GLU A 180 -6.29 -1.74 0.38
C GLU A 180 -6.16 -0.92 -0.92
N TRP A 181 -5.43 -1.40 -1.92
CA TRP A 181 -5.22 -0.74 -3.21
C TRP A 181 -6.34 -0.98 -4.23
N LEU A 182 -7.20 -1.98 -4.00
CA LEU A 182 -8.31 -2.33 -4.89
C LEU A 182 -9.63 -1.66 -4.46
N SER A 183 -9.66 -1.11 -3.24
CA SER A 183 -10.86 -0.54 -2.66
C SER A 183 -10.91 0.96 -2.89
N GLU A 184 -11.91 1.39 -3.65
CA GLU A 184 -12.21 2.82 -3.78
C GLU A 184 -12.56 3.41 -2.41
N PRO A 185 -12.03 4.60 -2.05
CA PRO A 185 -12.55 5.35 -0.93
C PRO A 185 -14.02 5.69 -1.22
N LYS A 186 -14.94 5.01 -0.55
CA LYS A 186 -16.37 5.34 -0.59
C LYS A 186 -16.53 6.77 -0.04
N LEU A 187 -17.00 7.71 -0.88
CA LEU A 187 -17.69 8.88 -0.32
C LEU A 187 -18.92 8.35 0.40
N ALA A 188 -19.10 8.84 1.62
CA ALA A 188 -20.01 8.32 2.63
C ALA A 188 -21.48 8.26 2.16
N GLU A 189 -21.84 7.16 1.50
CA GLU A 189 -23.12 6.50 1.76
C GLU A 189 -22.84 5.35 2.71
N VAL A 190 -22.81 5.65 4.01
CA VAL A 190 -22.91 4.63 5.04
C VAL A 190 -24.35 4.11 4.99
N THR A 191 -24.65 3.26 4.01
CA THR A 191 -25.81 2.38 4.12
C THR A 191 -25.64 1.58 5.41
N PRO A 192 -26.65 1.52 6.29
CA PRO A 192 -26.60 0.66 7.47
C PRO A 192 -26.18 -0.74 7.00
N LEU A 193 -25.10 -1.28 7.59
CA LEU A 193 -24.76 -2.67 7.30
C LEU A 193 -25.94 -3.52 7.76
N ALA A 194 -26.59 -4.20 6.81
CA ALA A 194 -27.56 -5.23 7.14
C ALA A 194 -26.86 -6.28 8.03
N ASP A 195 -27.55 -6.79 9.05
CA ASP A 195 -26.99 -7.84 9.90
C ASP A 195 -26.84 -9.14 9.09
N PRO A 196 -25.62 -9.70 8.94
CA PRO A 196 -25.44 -10.97 8.25
C PRO A 196 -26.32 -12.09 8.81
N GLN A 197 -26.60 -12.09 10.12
CA GLN A 197 -27.42 -13.11 10.76
C GLN A 197 -28.88 -13.02 10.32
N GLU A 198 -29.41 -11.81 10.20
CA GLU A 198 -30.78 -11.58 9.73
C GLU A 198 -30.93 -12.04 8.27
N LEU A 199 -29.96 -11.70 7.42
CA LEU A 199 -29.95 -12.15 6.02
C LEU A 199 -29.86 -13.68 5.92
N GLN A 200 -29.04 -14.32 6.76
CA GLN A 200 -28.97 -15.79 6.82
C GLN A 200 -30.30 -16.42 7.23
N GLN A 201 -31.01 -15.83 8.20
CA GLN A 201 -32.32 -16.30 8.63
C GLN A 201 -33.37 -16.15 7.53
N GLN A 202 -33.39 -15.02 6.83
CA GLN A 202 -34.29 -14.78 5.70
C GLN A 202 -34.03 -15.78 4.56
N ILE A 203 -32.75 -16.03 4.24
CA ILE A 203 -32.36 -17.04 3.23
C ILE A 203 -32.84 -18.42 3.67
N ALA A 204 -32.55 -18.84 4.90
CA ALA A 204 -32.94 -20.17 5.38
C ALA A 204 -34.46 -20.36 5.40
N ALA A 205 -35.21 -19.33 5.78
CA ALA A 205 -36.67 -19.35 5.75
C ALA A 205 -37.21 -19.47 4.31
N LEU A 206 -36.64 -18.70 3.38
CA LEU A 206 -37.05 -18.73 1.98
C LEU A 206 -36.64 -20.03 1.28
N GLU A 207 -35.46 -20.58 1.55
CA GLU A 207 -35.04 -21.87 1.00
C GLU A 207 -35.94 -23.03 1.47
N ALA A 208 -36.49 -22.93 2.68
CA ALA A 208 -37.43 -23.91 3.20
C ALA A 208 -38.83 -23.79 2.57
N ASP A 209 -39.24 -22.59 2.18
CA ASP A 209 -40.55 -22.31 1.59
C ASP A 209 -40.56 -22.49 0.06
N ASP A 210 -39.60 -21.84 -0.63
CA ASP A 210 -39.40 -21.91 -2.09
C ASP A 210 -37.91 -21.85 -2.45
N PRO A 211 -37.25 -23.01 -2.63
CA PRO A 211 -35.83 -23.08 -2.99
C PRO A 211 -35.51 -22.59 -4.41
N THR A 212 -36.54 -22.38 -5.24
CA THR A 212 -36.40 -21.89 -6.62
C THR A 212 -36.64 -20.39 -6.76
N SER A 213 -36.93 -19.71 -5.65
CA SER A 213 -37.27 -18.29 -5.65
C SER A 213 -36.13 -17.43 -6.24
N PRO A 214 -36.40 -16.57 -7.23
CA PRO A 214 -35.39 -15.66 -7.79
C PRO A 214 -34.89 -14.64 -6.76
N LEU A 215 -35.66 -14.41 -5.67
CA LEU A 215 -35.27 -13.53 -4.58
C LEU A 215 -34.04 -14.05 -3.82
N LEU A 216 -33.81 -15.37 -3.82
CA LEU A 216 -32.62 -15.98 -3.21
C LEU A 216 -31.33 -15.41 -3.82
N ALA A 217 -31.28 -15.18 -5.13
CA ALA A 217 -30.11 -14.61 -5.78
C ALA A 217 -29.78 -13.21 -5.26
N SER A 218 -30.82 -12.37 -5.04
CA SER A 218 -30.68 -11.04 -4.46
C SER A 218 -30.30 -11.06 -2.98
N LEU A 219 -30.87 -11.99 -2.19
CA LEU A 219 -30.52 -12.14 -0.78
C LEU A 219 -29.07 -12.62 -0.59
N TYR A 220 -28.63 -13.60 -1.39
CA TYR A 220 -27.24 -14.04 -1.38
C TYR A 220 -26.28 -12.94 -1.88
N SER A 221 -26.67 -12.14 -2.87
CA SER A 221 -25.90 -10.98 -3.33
C SER A 221 -25.70 -9.98 -2.19
N SER A 222 -26.78 -9.64 -1.48
CA SER A 222 -26.73 -8.74 -0.32
C SER A 222 -25.89 -9.32 0.82
N LEU A 223 -26.05 -10.61 1.14
CA LEU A 223 -25.25 -11.29 2.17
C LEU A 223 -23.75 -11.27 1.83
N GLY A 224 -23.40 -11.60 0.59
CA GLY A 224 -22.03 -11.57 0.10
C GLY A 224 -21.41 -10.17 0.16
N GLN A 225 -22.18 -9.14 -0.24
CA GLN A 225 -21.77 -7.75 -0.15
C GLN A 225 -21.59 -7.29 1.31
N THR A 226 -22.48 -7.68 2.22
CA THR A 226 -22.35 -7.35 3.64
C THR A 226 -21.08 -7.95 4.24
N TYR A 227 -20.76 -9.21 3.95
CA TYR A 227 -19.50 -9.81 4.42
C TYR A 227 -18.28 -9.09 3.85
N TYR A 228 -18.30 -8.73 2.56
CA TYR A 228 -17.25 -7.94 1.96
C TYR A 228 -17.08 -6.58 2.66
N ASP A 229 -18.17 -5.83 2.87
CA ASP A 229 -18.11 -4.52 3.52
C ASP A 229 -17.59 -4.61 4.97
N ARG A 230 -17.86 -5.72 5.67
CA ARG A 230 -17.32 -5.99 7.01
C ARG A 230 -15.82 -6.29 6.99
N LEU A 231 -15.35 -7.05 6.00
CA LEU A 231 -13.91 -7.29 5.78
C LEU A 231 -13.17 -5.97 5.53
N GLU A 232 -13.71 -5.12 4.66
CA GLU A 232 -13.13 -3.80 4.33
C GLU A 232 -13.10 -2.84 5.52
N GLN A 233 -14.10 -2.91 6.41
CA GLN A 233 -14.17 -2.06 7.60
C GLN A 233 -13.37 -2.60 8.79
N GLY A 234 -12.68 -3.75 8.63
CA GLY A 234 -11.96 -4.40 9.73
C GLY A 234 -12.88 -4.85 10.87
N LYS A 235 -14.17 -5.07 10.59
CA LYS A 235 -15.19 -5.52 11.57
C LYS A 235 -15.27 -7.04 11.70
N ALA A 236 -14.45 -7.76 10.93
CA ALA A 236 -14.40 -9.20 10.95
C ALA A 236 -13.66 -9.70 12.20
N GLU A 237 -14.32 -10.54 13.00
CA GLU A 237 -13.68 -11.21 14.15
C GLU A 237 -12.70 -12.28 13.68
N ASP A 238 -13.05 -12.99 12.61
CA ASP A 238 -12.20 -13.96 11.91
C ASP A 238 -12.21 -13.64 10.42
N TYR A 239 -11.15 -12.98 9.97
CA TYR A 239 -11.01 -12.50 8.60
C TYR A 239 -11.10 -13.63 7.57
N HIS A 240 -10.43 -14.76 7.82
CA HIS A 240 -10.43 -15.88 6.88
C HIS A 240 -11.81 -16.55 6.81
N ARG A 241 -12.46 -16.77 7.96
CA ARG A 241 -13.81 -17.32 7.98
C ARG A 241 -14.80 -16.43 7.24
N GLU A 242 -14.72 -15.12 7.47
CA GLU A 242 -15.64 -14.16 6.84
C GLU A 242 -15.40 -14.03 5.32
N GLN A 243 -14.15 -14.14 4.87
CA GLN A 243 -13.84 -14.30 3.44
C GLN A 243 -14.49 -15.55 2.83
N GLN A 244 -14.44 -16.70 3.50
CA GLN A 244 -15.07 -17.92 3.01
C GLN A 244 -16.60 -17.80 2.94
N LEU A 245 -17.21 -17.13 3.92
CA LEU A 245 -18.64 -16.85 3.92
C LEU A 245 -19.05 -15.90 2.79
N ALA A 246 -18.25 -14.85 2.53
CA ALA A 246 -18.44 -13.95 1.40
C ALA A 246 -18.38 -14.70 0.07
N ILE A 247 -17.37 -15.55 -0.12
CA ILE A 247 -17.22 -16.37 -1.33
C ILE A 247 -18.44 -17.27 -1.51
N ALA A 248 -18.81 -18.02 -0.47
CA ALA A 248 -19.92 -18.95 -0.53
C ALA A 248 -21.22 -18.23 -0.92
N ALA A 249 -21.54 -17.11 -0.27
CA ALA A 249 -22.74 -16.33 -0.58
C ALA A 249 -22.71 -15.79 -2.02
N LEU A 250 -21.60 -15.21 -2.47
CA LEU A 250 -21.47 -14.67 -3.83
C LEU A 250 -21.55 -15.76 -4.91
N GLN A 251 -20.97 -16.94 -4.66
CA GLN A 251 -21.11 -18.09 -5.57
C GLN A 251 -22.57 -18.55 -5.68
N GLN A 252 -23.31 -18.61 -4.56
CA GLN A 252 -24.73 -18.94 -4.58
C GLN A 252 -25.56 -17.89 -5.33
N ALA A 253 -25.22 -16.61 -5.19
CA ALA A 253 -25.86 -15.51 -5.91
C ALA A 253 -25.65 -15.62 -7.43
N ILE A 254 -24.42 -15.90 -7.86
CA ILE A 254 -24.07 -16.07 -9.27
C ILE A 254 -24.73 -17.32 -9.86
N ALA A 255 -24.69 -18.45 -9.14
CA ALA A 255 -25.23 -19.72 -9.61
C ALA A 255 -26.75 -19.71 -9.82
N ARG A 256 -27.48 -18.95 -9.00
CA ARG A 256 -28.95 -18.85 -9.11
C ARG A 256 -29.42 -17.95 -10.26
N SER A 257 -28.49 -17.30 -10.97
CA SER A 257 -28.75 -16.34 -12.05
C SER A 257 -29.62 -15.16 -11.61
N THR A 258 -29.18 -13.93 -11.86
CA THR A 258 -29.99 -12.74 -11.59
C THR A 258 -30.59 -12.25 -12.90
N ASP A 259 -31.90 -11.95 -12.91
CA ASP A 259 -32.55 -11.26 -14.04
C ASP A 259 -32.03 -9.83 -14.23
N ASP A 260 -31.20 -9.35 -13.28
CA ASP A 260 -30.48 -8.09 -13.32
C ASP A 260 -29.00 -8.32 -13.69
N PRO A 261 -28.58 -7.94 -14.92
CA PRO A 261 -27.19 -8.03 -15.35
C PRO A 261 -26.24 -7.14 -14.54
N LEU A 262 -26.69 -5.98 -14.05
CA LEU A 262 -25.84 -5.08 -13.27
C LEU A 262 -25.57 -5.64 -11.87
N GLN A 263 -26.57 -6.29 -11.27
CA GLN A 263 -26.37 -7.06 -10.03
C GLN A 263 -25.38 -8.22 -10.26
N LEU A 264 -25.50 -8.94 -11.38
CA LEU A 264 -24.56 -10.00 -11.74
C LEU A 264 -23.12 -9.46 -11.87
N ALA A 265 -22.94 -8.34 -12.58
CA ALA A 265 -21.63 -7.69 -12.72
C ALA A 265 -21.07 -7.23 -11.37
N ARG A 266 -21.92 -6.74 -10.47
CA ARG A 266 -21.51 -6.42 -9.09
C ARG A 266 -21.04 -7.67 -8.36
N ASN A 267 -21.77 -8.78 -8.43
CA ASN A 267 -21.39 -10.03 -7.77
C ASN A 267 -20.04 -10.56 -8.29
N PHE A 268 -19.83 -10.54 -9.61
CA PHE A 268 -18.54 -10.91 -10.20
C PHE A 268 -17.42 -9.99 -9.71
N ASN A 269 -17.63 -8.68 -9.71
CA ASN A 269 -16.63 -7.73 -9.22
C ASN A 269 -16.29 -7.95 -7.74
N THR A 270 -17.29 -8.13 -6.88
CA THR A 270 -17.08 -8.36 -5.44
C THR A 270 -16.40 -9.71 -5.19
N LEU A 271 -16.79 -10.78 -5.90
CA LEU A 271 -16.13 -12.07 -5.78
C LEU A 271 -14.67 -12.01 -6.25
N GLY A 272 -14.41 -11.28 -7.35
CA GLY A 272 -13.06 -11.00 -7.83
C GLY A 272 -12.21 -10.28 -6.78
N LEU A 273 -12.77 -9.28 -6.08
CA LEU A 273 -12.08 -8.58 -4.98
C LEU A 273 -11.72 -9.53 -3.83
N VAL A 274 -12.66 -10.39 -3.42
CA VAL A 274 -12.39 -11.38 -2.35
C VAL A 274 -11.30 -12.38 -2.77
N TYR A 275 -11.31 -12.87 -4.01
CA TYR A 275 -10.23 -13.75 -4.50
C TYR A 275 -8.89 -13.04 -4.65
N ALA A 276 -8.87 -11.81 -5.17
CA ALA A 276 -7.65 -11.01 -5.29
C ALA A 276 -7.03 -10.73 -3.92
N SER A 277 -7.84 -10.48 -2.89
CA SER A 277 -7.37 -10.31 -1.51
C SER A 277 -6.68 -11.56 -0.92
N GLN A 278 -7.00 -12.74 -1.45
CA GLN A 278 -6.36 -14.02 -1.09
C GLN A 278 -5.15 -14.37 -1.97
N GLY A 279 -4.79 -13.51 -2.93
CA GLY A 279 -3.76 -13.83 -3.93
C GLY A 279 -4.22 -14.81 -5.02
N ARG A 280 -5.53 -15.10 -5.10
CA ARG A 280 -6.12 -16.03 -6.08
C ARG A 280 -6.41 -15.32 -7.40
N TYR A 281 -5.37 -14.76 -8.03
CA TYR A 281 -5.52 -13.88 -9.20
C TYR A 281 -6.10 -14.59 -10.43
N ALA A 282 -5.74 -15.86 -10.66
CA ALA A 282 -6.29 -16.65 -11.77
C ALA A 282 -7.81 -16.86 -11.68
N GLU A 283 -8.38 -16.81 -10.48
CA GLU A 283 -9.82 -16.90 -10.26
C GLU A 283 -10.50 -15.53 -10.32
N ALA A 284 -9.79 -14.45 -9.95
CA ALA A 284 -10.31 -13.10 -9.96
C ALA A 284 -10.37 -12.47 -11.37
N GLU A 285 -9.37 -12.72 -12.23
CA GLU A 285 -9.29 -12.15 -13.58
C GLU A 285 -10.52 -12.41 -14.46
N PRO A 286 -11.02 -13.66 -14.61
CA PRO A 286 -12.19 -13.91 -15.43
C PRO A 286 -13.45 -13.21 -14.88
N LEU A 287 -13.56 -13.08 -13.55
CA LEU A 287 -14.69 -12.40 -12.91
C LEU A 287 -14.68 -10.90 -13.20
N TYR A 288 -13.51 -10.24 -13.12
CA TYR A 288 -13.40 -8.82 -13.48
C TYR A 288 -13.67 -8.59 -14.96
N THR A 289 -13.22 -9.49 -15.83
CA THR A 289 -13.45 -9.42 -17.27
C THR A 289 -14.94 -9.54 -17.59
N GLN A 290 -15.63 -10.52 -17.00
CA GLN A 290 -17.08 -10.69 -17.15
C GLN A 290 -17.86 -9.48 -16.60
N ALA A 291 -17.47 -8.96 -15.44
CA ALA A 291 -18.09 -7.76 -14.87
C ALA A 291 -17.91 -6.53 -15.79
N LEU A 292 -16.72 -6.37 -16.37
CA LEU A 292 -16.40 -5.29 -17.30
C LEU A 292 -17.23 -5.39 -18.59
N GLU A 293 -17.35 -6.57 -19.17
CA GLU A 293 -18.15 -6.81 -20.38
C GLU A 293 -19.63 -6.47 -20.16
N ILE A 294 -20.21 -6.93 -19.04
CA ILE A 294 -21.60 -6.63 -18.71
C ILE A 294 -21.78 -5.12 -18.52
N ARG A 295 -20.91 -4.44 -17.77
CA ARG A 295 -21.03 -2.98 -17.53
C ARG A 295 -20.85 -2.17 -18.81
N ARG A 296 -19.92 -2.56 -19.69
CA ARG A 296 -19.77 -1.94 -21.02
C ARG A 296 -21.04 -2.09 -21.85
N SER A 297 -21.66 -3.29 -21.84
CA SER A 297 -22.90 -3.55 -22.58
C SER A 297 -24.10 -2.79 -22.04
N GLN A 298 -24.23 -2.66 -20.71
CA GLN A 298 -25.43 -2.14 -20.07
C GLN A 298 -25.38 -0.62 -19.83
N LEU A 299 -24.20 -0.09 -19.55
CA LEU A 299 -24.00 1.32 -19.15
C LEU A 299 -23.16 2.12 -20.15
N GLY A 300 -22.47 1.43 -21.06
CA GLY A 300 -21.55 2.02 -22.02
C GLY A 300 -20.09 1.99 -21.56
N PRO A 301 -19.15 2.16 -22.51
CA PRO A 301 -17.71 2.12 -22.23
C PRO A 301 -17.23 3.28 -21.35
N ASP A 302 -17.90 4.42 -21.42
CA ASP A 302 -17.47 5.66 -20.75
C ASP A 302 -18.21 5.91 -19.43
N HIS A 303 -18.86 4.90 -18.85
CA HIS A 303 -19.59 5.04 -17.59
C HIS A 303 -18.63 4.95 -16.37
N PRO A 304 -18.83 5.75 -15.30
CA PRO A 304 -17.96 5.70 -14.11
C PRO A 304 -17.82 4.31 -13.47
N THR A 305 -18.86 3.49 -13.49
CA THR A 305 -18.80 2.11 -12.96
C THR A 305 -18.04 1.14 -13.87
N THR A 306 -17.91 1.45 -15.16
CA THR A 306 -17.01 0.76 -16.10
C THR A 306 -15.56 1.09 -15.75
N ALA A 307 -15.26 2.36 -15.41
CA ALA A 307 -13.94 2.77 -14.92
C ALA A 307 -13.53 2.03 -13.63
N SER A 308 -14.48 1.74 -12.72
CA SER A 308 -14.19 0.93 -11.53
C SER A 308 -13.74 -0.50 -11.86
N CYS A 309 -14.36 -1.16 -12.85
CA CYS A 309 -13.90 -2.48 -13.30
C CYS A 309 -12.52 -2.44 -13.96
N LEU A 310 -12.25 -1.40 -14.78
CA LEU A 310 -10.94 -1.21 -15.39
C LEU A 310 -9.85 -1.04 -14.34
N ASN A 311 -10.12 -0.23 -13.31
CA ASN A 311 -9.20 -0.06 -12.18
C ASN A 311 -8.91 -1.37 -11.45
N ASN A 312 -9.93 -2.19 -11.17
CA ASN A 312 -9.76 -3.44 -10.45
C ASN A 312 -8.97 -4.48 -11.27
N LEU A 313 -9.27 -4.58 -12.57
CA LEU A 313 -8.53 -5.44 -13.49
C LEU A 313 -7.06 -4.98 -13.61
N ALA A 314 -6.83 -3.67 -13.69
CA ALA A 314 -5.48 -3.11 -13.71
C ALA A 314 -4.72 -3.38 -12.41
N GLY A 315 -5.38 -3.25 -11.25
CA GLY A 315 -4.79 -3.59 -9.96
C GLY A 315 -4.40 -5.07 -9.87
N LEU A 316 -5.20 -5.96 -10.45
CA LEU A 316 -4.88 -7.38 -10.57
C LEU A 316 -3.69 -7.66 -11.51
N TYR A 317 -3.54 -6.92 -12.60
CA TYR A 317 -2.35 -7.04 -13.45
C TYR A 317 -1.11 -6.45 -12.76
N ALA A 318 -1.25 -5.31 -12.08
CA ALA A 318 -0.18 -4.71 -11.30
C ALA A 318 0.32 -5.62 -10.17
N SER A 319 -0.58 -6.31 -9.45
CA SER A 319 -0.20 -7.26 -8.39
C SER A 319 0.55 -8.48 -8.92
N GLN A 320 0.36 -8.82 -10.21
CA GLN A 320 1.09 -9.87 -10.92
C GLN A 320 2.37 -9.35 -11.61
N GLY A 321 2.69 -8.06 -11.51
CA GLY A 321 3.84 -7.43 -12.18
C GLY A 321 3.62 -7.17 -13.68
N GLN A 322 2.40 -7.35 -14.18
CA GLN A 322 1.98 -7.09 -15.56
C GLN A 322 1.66 -5.60 -15.74
N TYR A 323 2.69 -4.77 -15.59
CA TYR A 323 2.50 -3.31 -15.56
C TYR A 323 2.13 -2.73 -16.94
N ALA A 324 2.59 -3.34 -18.03
CA ALA A 324 2.27 -2.90 -19.38
C ALA A 324 0.78 -3.11 -19.72
N GLU A 325 0.16 -4.12 -19.12
CA GLU A 325 -1.26 -4.42 -19.23
C GLU A 325 -2.11 -3.56 -18.30
N ALA A 326 -1.58 -3.19 -17.12
CA ALA A 326 -2.26 -2.35 -16.15
C ALA A 326 -2.33 -0.85 -16.54
N GLU A 327 -1.24 -0.29 -17.07
CA GLU A 327 -1.13 1.14 -17.42
C GLU A 327 -2.25 1.67 -18.34
N PRO A 328 -2.59 1.01 -19.48
CA PRO A 328 -3.66 1.49 -20.35
C PRO A 328 -5.03 1.44 -19.68
N LEU A 329 -5.28 0.45 -18.82
CA LEU A 329 -6.55 0.31 -18.10
C LEU A 329 -6.74 1.42 -17.06
N LEU A 330 -5.70 1.74 -16.28
CA LEU A 330 -5.73 2.87 -15.33
C LEU A 330 -5.87 4.21 -16.03
N THR A 331 -5.19 4.38 -17.17
CA THR A 331 -5.29 5.60 -17.98
C THR A 331 -6.71 5.78 -18.51
N GLN A 332 -7.31 4.72 -19.06
CA GLN A 332 -8.70 4.74 -19.52
C GLN A 332 -9.68 5.04 -18.38
N ALA A 333 -9.51 4.42 -17.20
CA ALA A 333 -10.37 4.68 -16.05
C ALA A 333 -10.29 6.13 -15.56
N LEU A 334 -9.09 6.72 -15.57
CA LEU A 334 -8.86 8.13 -15.24
C LEU A 334 -9.56 9.06 -16.23
N GLU A 335 -9.45 8.80 -17.54
CA GLU A 335 -10.10 9.61 -18.57
C GLU A 335 -11.63 9.59 -18.47
N ILE A 336 -12.20 8.40 -18.24
CA ILE A 336 -13.64 8.24 -18.02
C ILE A 336 -14.08 9.08 -16.81
N ARG A 337 -13.38 8.99 -15.68
CA ARG A 337 -13.78 9.72 -14.46
C ARG A 337 -13.60 11.23 -14.60
N ARG A 338 -12.53 11.67 -15.26
CA ARG A 338 -12.33 13.09 -15.56
C ARG A 338 -13.43 13.65 -16.44
N SER A 339 -13.84 12.91 -17.47
CA SER A 339 -14.89 13.37 -18.40
C SER A 339 -16.29 13.35 -17.78
N GLN A 340 -16.63 12.33 -17.00
CA GLN A 340 -17.98 12.16 -16.45
C GLN A 340 -18.21 12.87 -15.10
N LEU A 341 -17.19 12.91 -14.24
CA LEU A 341 -17.31 13.43 -12.87
C LEU A 341 -16.54 14.74 -12.66
N GLY A 342 -15.63 15.06 -13.58
CA GLY A 342 -14.74 16.20 -13.49
C GLY A 342 -13.35 15.84 -12.96
N PRO A 343 -12.33 16.68 -13.26
CA PRO A 343 -10.95 16.44 -12.85
C PRO A 343 -10.73 16.51 -11.34
N ASP A 344 -11.53 17.31 -10.63
CA ASP A 344 -11.42 17.52 -9.18
C ASP A 344 -12.36 16.62 -8.37
N HIS A 345 -12.93 15.59 -9.00
CA HIS A 345 -13.76 14.62 -8.29
C HIS A 345 -12.90 13.61 -7.50
N PRO A 346 -13.29 13.19 -6.30
CA PRO A 346 -12.57 12.17 -5.53
C PRO A 346 -12.27 10.88 -6.30
N SER A 347 -13.19 10.40 -7.13
CA SER A 347 -12.94 9.22 -7.97
C SER A 347 -11.83 9.46 -9.02
N SER A 348 -11.69 10.68 -9.53
CA SER A 348 -10.56 11.07 -10.39
C SER A 348 -9.25 11.05 -9.59
N ALA A 349 -9.26 11.52 -8.34
CA ALA A 349 -8.12 11.39 -7.42
C ALA A 349 -7.74 9.93 -7.14
N THR A 350 -8.70 9.03 -6.94
CA THR A 350 -8.44 7.59 -6.78
C THR A 350 -7.74 7.01 -8.01
N SER A 351 -8.16 7.40 -9.21
CA SER A 351 -7.54 6.91 -10.45
C SER A 351 -6.10 7.42 -10.61
N LEU A 352 -5.86 8.68 -10.25
CA LEU A 352 -4.52 9.27 -10.20
C LEU A 352 -3.63 8.53 -9.20
N HIS A 353 -4.15 8.23 -8.01
CA HIS A 353 -3.45 7.45 -6.99
C HIS A 353 -3.05 6.06 -7.51
N HIS A 354 -3.96 5.36 -8.19
CA HIS A 354 -3.66 4.02 -8.73
C HIS A 354 -2.59 4.08 -9.83
N LEU A 355 -2.67 5.06 -10.74
CA LEU A 355 -1.67 5.25 -11.79
C LEU A 355 -0.31 5.64 -11.20
N ALA A 356 -0.30 6.49 -10.17
CA ALA A 356 0.91 6.82 -9.42
C ALA A 356 1.51 5.60 -8.72
N GLY A 357 0.67 4.75 -8.12
CA GLY A 357 1.08 3.47 -7.53
C GLY A 357 1.72 2.53 -8.54
N LEU A 358 1.17 2.45 -9.75
CA LEU A 358 1.75 1.68 -10.84
C LEU A 358 3.16 2.20 -11.20
N TYR A 359 3.33 3.51 -11.37
CA TYR A 359 4.64 4.10 -11.67
C TYR A 359 5.63 3.95 -10.51
N TYR A 360 5.16 4.08 -9.28
CA TYR A 360 5.96 3.83 -8.09
C TYR A 360 6.48 2.39 -8.06
N ALA A 361 5.62 1.40 -8.33
CA ALA A 361 5.99 -0.01 -8.40
C ALA A 361 6.99 -0.33 -9.53
N GLN A 362 6.99 0.47 -10.60
CA GLN A 362 7.97 0.41 -11.68
C GLN A 362 9.28 1.19 -11.38
N GLY A 363 9.39 1.87 -10.23
CA GLY A 363 10.52 2.75 -9.91
C GLY A 363 10.52 4.10 -10.65
N ARG A 364 9.43 4.43 -11.37
CA ARG A 364 9.22 5.70 -12.10
C ARG A 364 8.76 6.80 -11.15
N TYR A 365 9.55 7.09 -10.12
CA TYR A 365 9.15 8.01 -9.05
C TYR A 365 8.86 9.44 -9.51
N ALA A 366 9.62 9.93 -10.50
CA ALA A 366 9.42 11.27 -11.08
C ALA A 366 8.05 11.42 -11.77
N GLU A 367 7.46 10.31 -12.22
CA GLU A 367 6.13 10.27 -12.84
C GLU A 367 5.04 10.01 -11.79
N ALA A 368 5.34 9.25 -10.75
CA ALA A 368 4.42 8.96 -9.65
C ALA A 368 4.15 10.17 -8.76
N GLU A 369 5.20 10.93 -8.39
CA GLU A 369 5.11 12.07 -7.48
C GLU A 369 4.06 13.12 -7.87
N PRO A 370 4.04 13.68 -9.10
CA PRO A 370 3.04 14.69 -9.47
C PRO A 370 1.60 14.15 -9.44
N LEU A 371 1.41 12.86 -9.76
CA LEU A 371 0.09 12.23 -9.73
C LEU A 371 -0.40 12.03 -8.29
N TYR A 372 0.48 11.61 -7.37
CA TYR A 372 0.15 11.52 -5.95
C TYR A 372 -0.16 12.90 -5.35
N THR A 373 0.63 13.93 -5.68
CA THR A 373 0.37 15.30 -5.22
C THR A 373 -0.99 15.80 -5.71
N GLN A 374 -1.31 15.60 -7.00
CA GLN A 374 -2.60 15.98 -7.54
C GLN A 374 -3.76 15.23 -6.86
N ALA A 375 -3.62 13.91 -6.65
CA ALA A 375 -4.63 13.13 -5.94
C ALA A 375 -4.86 13.64 -4.52
N LEU A 376 -3.79 13.96 -3.79
CA LEU A 376 -3.85 14.50 -2.43
C LEU A 376 -4.54 15.86 -2.39
N GLU A 377 -4.18 16.78 -3.28
CA GLU A 377 -4.80 18.11 -3.37
C GLU A 377 -6.31 18.01 -3.58
N ILE A 378 -6.75 17.16 -4.51
CA ILE A 378 -8.17 16.93 -4.75
C ILE A 378 -8.86 16.41 -3.49
N MET A 379 -8.30 15.39 -2.84
CA MET A 379 -8.88 14.81 -1.63
C MET A 379 -8.96 15.82 -0.47
N LEU A 380 -7.92 16.64 -0.27
CA LEU A 380 -7.90 17.68 0.76
C LEU A 380 -8.96 18.74 0.50
N ASN A 381 -9.11 19.18 -0.75
CA ASN A 381 -10.13 20.16 -1.13
C ASN A 381 -11.55 19.61 -0.91
N CYS A 382 -11.78 18.35 -1.29
CA CYS A 382 -13.07 17.69 -1.02
C CYS A 382 -13.35 17.60 0.49
N TRP A 383 -12.38 17.20 1.30
CA TRP A 383 -12.54 17.12 2.74
C TRP A 383 -12.80 18.48 3.40
N ALA A 384 -12.10 19.53 2.96
CA ALA A 384 -12.33 20.91 3.40
C ALA A 384 -13.75 21.40 3.04
N SER A 385 -14.27 21.04 1.87
CA SER A 385 -15.63 21.39 1.48
C SER A 385 -16.70 20.70 2.34
N ILE A 386 -16.50 19.42 2.69
CA ILE A 386 -17.42 18.65 3.53
C ILE A 386 -17.46 19.20 4.96
N THR A 387 -16.30 19.55 5.52
CA THR A 387 -16.20 20.10 6.87
C THR A 387 -16.77 21.52 6.97
N ALA A 388 -16.54 22.36 5.95
CA ALA A 388 -17.16 23.68 5.87
C ALA A 388 -18.70 23.61 5.79
N ASP A 389 -19.24 22.61 5.08
CA ASP A 389 -20.69 22.41 4.96
C ASP A 389 -21.32 21.76 6.22
N ALA A 390 -20.55 20.99 6.99
CA ALA A 390 -20.98 20.48 8.30
C ALA A 390 -21.11 21.61 9.35
N ASP A 391 -20.18 22.57 9.33
CA ASP A 391 -20.21 23.77 10.16
C ASP A 391 -21.31 24.77 9.75
N SER A 392 -21.66 24.83 8.46
CA SER A 392 -22.76 25.67 7.96
C SER A 392 -24.13 25.08 8.35
N ARG A 393 -24.31 23.76 8.27
CA ARG A 393 -25.54 23.05 8.66
C ARG A 393 -25.80 23.08 10.16
N THR A 394 -24.76 23.01 10.99
CA THR A 394 -24.89 23.18 12.45
C THR A 394 -25.28 24.62 12.83
N LYS A 395 -24.75 25.64 12.13
CA LYS A 395 -25.15 27.04 12.33
C LYS A 395 -26.58 27.35 11.88
N LEU A 396 -27.03 26.77 10.77
CA LEU A 396 -28.41 26.95 10.28
C LEU A 396 -29.44 26.16 11.12
N GLY A 397 -29.08 24.97 11.62
CA GLY A 397 -29.91 24.20 12.55
C GLY A 397 -30.08 24.86 13.92
N GLY A 398 -29.10 25.66 14.36
CA GLY A 398 -29.20 26.47 15.59
C GLY A 398 -30.07 27.72 15.46
N SER A 399 -30.35 28.21 14.25
CA SER A 399 -31.13 29.44 14.04
C SER A 399 -32.65 29.21 13.97
N LEU A 400 -33.11 27.97 13.76
CA LEU A 400 -34.55 27.65 13.71
C LEU A 400 -35.16 27.32 15.08
N ALA A 401 -34.36 27.24 16.14
CA ALA A 401 -34.83 26.96 17.50
C ALA A 401 -35.01 28.22 18.39
N ALA A 402 -34.68 29.42 17.89
CA ALA A 402 -34.59 30.64 18.71
C ALA A 402 -35.52 31.80 18.30
N GLY A 403 -36.58 31.53 17.55
CA GLY A 403 -37.56 32.56 17.19
C GLY A 403 -38.93 31.97 16.92
N ASP A 404 -39.73 31.78 17.97
CA ASP A 404 -41.04 32.43 18.13
C ASP A 404 -41.83 31.75 19.26
N ARG A 405 -41.58 32.16 20.51
CA ARG A 405 -42.45 31.87 21.67
C ARG A 405 -42.47 33.08 22.60
N SER A 406 -42.92 34.22 22.11
CA SER A 406 -43.43 35.29 22.98
C SER A 406 -44.24 36.32 22.21
N GLY A 407 -45.53 36.03 22.02
CA GLY A 407 -46.54 36.99 21.56
C GLY A 407 -47.86 36.66 22.24
N ALA A 408 -48.38 37.60 23.02
CA ALA A 408 -49.28 37.38 24.13
C ALA A 408 -50.78 37.25 23.75
N HIS A 409 -51.51 36.73 24.74
CA HIS A 409 -52.97 36.67 24.92
C HIS A 409 -53.80 37.94 24.63
N ARG A 410 -55.13 37.66 24.47
CA ARG A 410 -56.37 38.48 24.54
C ARG A 410 -56.84 39.01 23.18
N GLN A 411 -58.13 38.97 22.80
CA GLN A 411 -59.39 38.91 23.54
C GLN A 411 -60.55 38.65 22.52
N THR A 412 -61.63 37.96 22.94
CA THR A 412 -63.09 38.15 22.58
C THR A 412 -63.48 38.37 21.10
N VAL A 413 -64.44 37.67 20.48
CA VAL A 413 -65.79 37.19 20.87
C VAL A 413 -66.09 35.92 20.09
#